data_AF-A0A942VAY3-F1
#
_entry.id   AF-A0A942VAY3-F1
#
_cell.length_a   1.000
_cell.length_b   1.000
_cell.length_c   1.000
_cell.angle_alpha   90.00
_cell.angle_beta   90.00
_cell.angle_gamma   90.00
#
_symmetry.space_group_name_H-M   'P 1'
#
loop_
_entity.id
_entity.type
_entity.pdbx_description
1 polymer ?
#
loop_
_entity_poly.entity_id
_entity_poly.type
_entity_poly.pdbx_seq_one_letter_code
_entity_poly.pdbx_strand_id
1 'polypeptide(L)'
;MLGDKINFGDAAAWKKARAQLDENKEYISDEHIIYDEAGTAAGGYYEVAAINENRAFQKESRIAELQTYLDMTDWYIVRRTETGAVIPAEVLERRKQAREEISDLREDK
;
A
#
# COMPACT_ATOMS: atom_id res chain seq x y z
N MET A 1 -35.04 10.55 -8.36
CA MET A 1 -34.22 10.83 -9.55
C MET A 1 -33.57 9.52 -9.96
N LEU A 2 -33.87 9.04 -11.17
CA LEU A 2 -33.39 7.76 -11.68
C LEU A 2 -31.88 7.84 -11.93
N GLY A 3 -31.10 6.97 -11.30
CA GLY A 3 -29.72 6.71 -11.73
C GLY A 3 -29.77 5.92 -13.04
N ASP A 4 -29.21 6.49 -14.09
CA ASP A 4 -29.18 5.86 -15.41
C ASP A 4 -28.48 4.50 -15.33
N LYS A 5 -29.24 3.44 -15.62
CA LYS A 5 -28.71 2.09 -15.75
C LYS A 5 -27.93 2.04 -17.06
N ILE A 6 -26.60 2.04 -16.97
CA ILE A 6 -25.75 1.79 -18.13
C ILE A 6 -25.99 0.34 -18.56
N ASN A 7 -26.49 0.16 -19.77
CA ASN A 7 -26.75 -1.14 -20.34
C ASN A 7 -25.43 -1.71 -20.87
N PHE A 8 -24.88 -2.74 -20.22
CA PHE A 8 -23.53 -3.27 -20.45
C PHE A 8 -23.34 -4.02 -21.78
N GLY A 9 -24.31 -3.96 -22.70
CA GLY A 9 -24.27 -4.59 -24.03
C GLY A 9 -23.67 -3.73 -25.14
N ASP A 10 -23.28 -2.48 -24.88
CA ASP A 10 -22.73 -1.57 -25.90
C ASP A 10 -21.19 -1.48 -25.82
N ALA A 11 -20.52 -2.00 -26.84
CA ALA A 11 -19.06 -1.98 -26.97
C ALA A 11 -18.46 -0.56 -26.99
N ALA A 12 -19.24 0.47 -27.35
CA ALA A 12 -18.80 1.86 -27.29
C ALA A 12 -18.66 2.35 -25.83
N ALA A 13 -19.51 1.87 -24.92
CA ALA A 13 -19.44 2.17 -23.49
C ALA A 13 -18.16 1.58 -22.86
N TRP A 14 -17.76 0.38 -23.29
CA TRP A 14 -16.54 -0.28 -22.85
C TRP A 14 -15.28 0.48 -23.24
N LYS A 15 -15.19 1.01 -24.48
CA LYS A 15 -14.03 1.81 -24.89
C LYS A 15 -13.89 3.10 -24.07
N LYS A 16 -15.02 3.74 -23.71
CA LYS A 16 -15.01 4.98 -22.93
C LYS A 16 -14.63 4.74 -21.47
N ALA A 17 -15.13 3.67 -20.85
CA ALA A 17 -14.75 3.25 -19.50
C ALA A 17 -13.28 2.79 -19.44
N ARG A 18 -12.81 2.06 -20.46
CA ARG A 18 -11.40 1.63 -20.59
C ARG A 18 -10.45 2.82 -20.72
N ALA A 19 -10.83 3.84 -21.51
CA ALA A 19 -10.06 5.06 -21.67
C ALA A 19 -9.99 5.90 -20.37
N GLN A 20 -11.02 5.83 -19.51
CA GLN A 20 -11.01 6.45 -18.18
C GLN A 20 -10.19 5.68 -17.14
N LEU A 21 -10.03 4.37 -17.31
CA LEU A 21 -9.21 3.53 -16.44
C LEU A 21 -7.70 3.61 -16.76
N ASP A 22 -7.33 3.86 -18.02
CA ASP A 22 -5.93 3.98 -18.46
C ASP A 22 -5.20 5.25 -17.95
N GLU A 23 -5.94 6.23 -17.41
CA GLU A 23 -5.35 7.40 -16.74
C GLU A 23 -4.90 7.11 -15.29
N ASN A 24 -5.46 6.08 -14.65
CA ASN A 24 -5.10 5.65 -13.29
C ASN A 24 -4.16 4.42 -13.34
N LYS A 25 -2.96 4.60 -13.88
CA LYS A 25 -1.90 3.57 -14.00
C LYS A 25 -1.34 3.05 -12.66
N GLU A 26 -2.20 2.51 -11.82
CA GLU A 26 -1.80 1.82 -10.60
C GLU A 26 -2.83 0.72 -10.30
N TYR A 27 -2.85 -0.32 -11.14
CA TYR A 27 -3.50 -1.56 -10.74
C TYR A 27 -2.64 -2.75 -11.11
N ILE A 28 -2.13 -3.35 -10.04
CA ILE A 28 -1.49 -4.66 -9.98
C ILE A 28 -2.48 -5.67 -10.59
N SER A 29 -2.00 -6.36 -11.62
CA SER A 29 -2.64 -7.52 -12.22
C SER A 29 -2.89 -8.61 -11.19
N ASP A 30 -4.14 -9.06 -11.06
CA ASP A 30 -4.55 -10.46 -11.27
C ASP A 30 -5.95 -10.68 -10.68
N GLU A 31 -6.99 -10.41 -11.47
CA GLU A 31 -8.32 -10.97 -11.23
C GLU A 31 -8.29 -12.47 -11.57
N HIS A 32 -8.13 -13.31 -10.55
CA HIS A 32 -8.38 -14.75 -10.69
C HIS A 32 -9.82 -15.04 -10.26
N ILE A 33 -10.77 -14.87 -11.19
CA ILE A 33 -12.16 -15.23 -10.92
C ILE A 33 -12.31 -16.75 -11.02
N ILE A 34 -12.46 -17.42 -9.88
CA ILE A 34 -12.80 -18.85 -9.82
C ILE A 34 -14.33 -18.96 -9.91
N TYR A 35 -14.84 -19.54 -11.00
CA TYR A 35 -16.24 -19.89 -11.17
C TYR A 35 -16.47 -21.34 -10.74
N ASP A 36 -17.60 -21.62 -10.07
CA ASP A 36 -18.08 -22.98 -9.91
C ASP A 36 -18.74 -23.50 -11.21
N GLU A 37 -18.90 -24.82 -11.31
CA GLU A 37 -19.51 -25.49 -12.49
C GLU A 37 -20.98 -25.08 -12.72
N ALA A 38 -21.61 -24.40 -11.76
CA ALA A 38 -23.00 -23.94 -11.81
C ALA A 38 -23.15 -22.45 -12.20
N GLY A 39 -22.04 -21.72 -12.38
CA GLY A 39 -22.07 -20.30 -12.74
C GLY A 39 -22.72 -19.40 -11.70
N THR A 40 -22.81 -19.83 -10.44
CA THR A 40 -23.40 -19.02 -9.37
C THR A 40 -22.25 -18.36 -8.61
N ALA A 41 -22.23 -17.02 -8.58
CA ALA A 41 -21.22 -16.26 -7.84
C ALA A 41 -21.34 -16.57 -6.33
N ALA A 42 -20.64 -17.60 -5.88
CA ALA A 42 -20.59 -18.03 -4.50
C ALA A 42 -19.72 -17.04 -3.70
N GLY A 43 -20.37 -16.00 -3.17
CA GLY A 43 -19.97 -15.31 -1.95
C GLY A 43 -18.52 -14.81 -1.87
N GLY A 44 -18.24 -13.66 -2.49
CA GLY A 44 -16.99 -12.89 -2.34
C GLY A 44 -16.78 -12.25 -0.96
N TYR A 45 -17.19 -12.91 0.13
CA TYR A 45 -17.02 -12.43 1.51
C TYR A 45 -15.74 -12.97 2.18
N TYR A 46 -15.04 -13.94 1.58
CA TYR A 46 -13.84 -14.54 2.18
C TYR A 46 -12.52 -13.92 1.68
N GLU A 47 -12.49 -13.30 0.50
CA GLU A 47 -11.25 -12.73 -0.06
C GLU A 47 -10.89 -11.36 0.52
N VAL A 48 -11.87 -10.52 0.85
CA VAL A 48 -11.61 -9.16 1.37
C VAL A 48 -10.91 -9.19 2.74
N ALA A 49 -11.26 -10.16 3.60
CA ALA A 49 -10.60 -10.36 4.89
C ALA A 49 -9.11 -10.74 4.72
N ALA A 50 -8.82 -11.71 3.84
CA ALA A 50 -7.46 -12.16 3.57
C ALA A 50 -6.57 -11.05 2.95
N ILE A 51 -7.15 -10.22 2.07
CA ILE A 51 -6.44 -9.06 1.48
C ILE A 51 -6.10 -8.01 2.55
N ASN A 52 -7.04 -7.73 3.46
CA ASN A 52 -6.82 -6.78 4.55
C ASN A 52 -5.76 -7.27 5.55
N GLU A 53 -5.79 -8.56 5.89
CA GLU A 53 -4.78 -9.19 6.76
C GLU A 53 -3.38 -9.13 6.14
N ASN A 54 -3.25 -9.39 4.83
CA ASN A 54 -1.96 -9.29 4.15
C ASN A 54 -1.42 -7.84 4.15
N ARG A 55 -2.29 -6.84 3.96
CA ARG A 55 -1.90 -5.42 4.03
C ARG A 55 -1.43 -5.03 5.43
N ALA A 56 -2.15 -5.44 6.47
CA ALA A 56 -1.76 -5.18 7.85
C ALA A 56 -0.40 -5.81 8.17
N PHE A 57 -0.19 -7.07 7.77
CA PHE A 57 1.09 -7.75 7.93
C PHE A 57 2.25 -7.05 7.21
N GLN A 58 2.03 -6.60 5.97
CA GLN A 58 3.04 -5.86 5.21
C GLN A 58 3.40 -4.52 5.88
N LYS A 59 2.40 -3.79 6.39
CA LYS A 59 2.62 -2.55 7.15
C LYS A 59 3.46 -2.81 8.39
N GLU A 60 3.11 -3.82 9.18
CA GLU A 60 3.83 -4.18 10.41
C GLU A 60 5.27 -4.61 10.12
N SER A 61 5.48 -5.46 9.11
CA SER A 61 6.82 -5.88 8.67
C SER A 61 7.67 -4.66 8.27
N ARG A 62 7.08 -3.72 7.52
CA ARG A 62 7.78 -2.52 7.08
C ARG A 62 8.14 -1.61 8.26
N ILE A 63 7.24 -1.41 9.21
CA ILE A 63 7.51 -0.65 10.44
C ILE A 63 8.68 -1.28 11.21
N ALA A 64 8.72 -2.61 11.33
CA ALA A 64 9.79 -3.32 12.04
C ALA A 64 11.17 -3.13 11.37
N GLU A 65 11.24 -3.15 10.04
CA GLU A 65 12.46 -2.85 9.29
C GLU A 65 12.97 -1.43 9.56
N LEU A 66 12.07 -0.44 9.53
CA LEU A 66 12.39 0.97 9.77
C LEU A 66 12.85 1.20 11.21
N GLN A 67 12.21 0.56 12.19
CA GLN A 67 12.64 0.60 13.59
C GLN A 67 14.02 -0.02 13.77
N THR A 68 14.26 -1.17 13.16
CA THR A 68 15.59 -1.82 13.16
C THR A 68 16.66 -0.88 12.60
N TYR A 69 16.36 -0.18 11.50
CA TYR A 69 17.28 0.82 10.94
C TYR A 69 17.56 1.97 11.91
N LEU A 70 16.54 2.48 12.61
CA LEU A 70 16.72 3.53 13.62
C LEU A 70 17.61 3.04 14.76
N ASP A 71 17.37 1.84 15.28
CA ASP A 71 18.15 1.24 16.37
C ASP A 71 19.61 1.01 15.94
N MET A 72 19.82 0.48 14.73
CA MET A 72 21.16 0.26 14.16
C MET A 72 21.94 1.55 13.92
N THR A 73 21.26 2.70 13.85
CA THR A 73 21.89 4.01 13.60
C THR A 73 21.88 4.93 14.82
N ASP A 74 21.38 4.49 15.97
CA ASP A 74 21.32 5.31 17.19
C ASP A 74 22.70 5.63 17.76
N TRP A 75 23.70 4.78 17.53
CA TRP A 75 25.08 5.03 17.93
C TRP A 75 25.64 6.34 17.31
N TYR A 76 25.16 6.78 16.15
CA TYR A 76 25.55 8.06 15.57
C TYR A 76 25.09 9.25 16.42
N ILE A 77 23.88 9.14 17.00
CA ILE A 77 23.34 10.16 17.89
C ILE A 77 24.17 10.21 19.16
N VAL A 78 24.41 9.05 19.79
CA VAL A 78 25.25 8.92 20.99
C VAL A 78 26.66 9.49 20.75
N ARG A 79 27.29 9.09 19.65
CA ARG A 79 28.61 9.59 19.27
C ARG A 79 28.61 11.11 19.10
N ARG A 80 27.59 11.69 18.46
CA ARG A 80 27.48 13.15 18.33
C ARG A 80 27.33 13.83 19.68
N THR A 81 26.50 13.28 20.58
CA THR A 81 26.28 13.88 21.90
C THR A 81 27.51 13.78 22.79
N GLU A 82 28.27 12.69 22.71
CA GLU A 82 29.45 12.47 23.55
C GLU A 82 30.70 13.16 23.01
N THR A 83 30.90 13.14 21.70
CA THR A 83 32.17 13.57 21.08
C THR A 83 32.04 14.84 20.24
N GLY A 84 30.81 15.30 19.96
CA GLY A 84 30.56 16.38 19.01
C GLY A 84 30.79 16.00 17.55
N ALA A 85 31.13 14.74 17.25
CA ALA A 85 31.38 14.30 15.87
C ALA A 85 30.11 14.47 15.02
N VAL A 86 30.30 15.00 13.80
CA VAL A 86 29.21 15.23 12.85
C VAL A 86 28.62 13.89 12.40
N ILE A 87 27.29 13.81 12.36
CA ILE A 87 26.58 12.66 11.82
C ILE A 87 26.55 12.80 10.29
N PRO A 88 26.83 11.73 9.53
CA PRO A 88 26.72 11.77 8.08
C PRO A 88 25.31 12.23 7.63
N ALA A 89 25.26 13.11 6.62
CA ALA A 89 24.02 13.76 6.20
C ALA A 89 22.99 12.74 5.69
N GLU A 90 23.45 11.71 4.99
CA GLU A 90 22.62 10.60 4.51
C GLU A 90 21.98 9.80 5.64
N VAL A 91 22.64 9.68 6.79
CA VAL A 91 22.09 8.99 7.97
C VAL A 91 21.02 9.87 8.63
N LEU A 92 21.23 11.18 8.73
CA LEU A 92 20.21 12.10 9.24
C LEU A 92 18.95 12.09 8.37
N GLU A 93 19.13 12.18 7.05
CA GLU A 93 18.02 12.20 6.10
C GLU A 93 17.24 10.89 6.13
N ARG A 94 17.93 9.74 6.06
CA ARG A 94 17.26 8.43 6.14
C ARG A 94 16.56 8.20 7.47
N ARG A 95 17.12 8.66 8.59
CA ARG A 95 16.46 8.58 9.91
C ARG A 95 15.21 9.45 9.98
N LYS A 96 15.21 10.61 9.31
CA LYS A 96 14.02 11.45 9.19
C LYS A 96 12.94 10.74 8.36
N GLN A 97 13.30 10.26 7.17
CA GLN A 97 12.41 9.52 6.28
C GLN A 97 11.80 8.29 6.97
N ALA A 98 12.60 7.52 7.70
CA ALA A 98 12.11 6.35 8.42
C ALA A 98 11.06 6.70 9.48
N ARG A 99 11.20 7.84 10.17
CA ARG A 99 10.21 8.29 11.16
C ARG A 99 8.92 8.79 10.52
N GLU A 100 9.04 9.52 9.42
CA GLU A 100 7.89 9.99 8.63
C GLU A 100 7.12 8.79 8.09
N GLU A 101 7.81 7.82 7.47
CA GLU A 101 7.20 6.59 6.94
C GLU A 101 6.54 5.75 8.04
N ILE A 102 7.15 5.60 9.22
CA ILE A 102 6.50 4.94 10.37
C ILE A 102 5.22 5.68 10.79
N SER A 103 5.24 7.02 10.80
CA SER A 103 4.08 7.83 11.15
C SER A 103 2.95 7.62 10.14
N ASP A 104 3.28 7.68 8.85
CA ASP A 104 2.33 7.49 7.76
C ASP A 104 1.75 6.07 7.73
N LEU A 105 2.53 5.05 8.05
CA LEU A 105 2.05 3.66 8.09
C LEU A 105 1.12 3.39 9.29
N ARG A 106 1.26 4.15 10.39
CA ARG A 106 0.43 4.04 11.60
C ARG A 106 -0.85 4.86 11.53
N GLU A 107 -0.79 6.02 10.88
CA GLU A 107 -1.95 6.83 10.59
C GLU A 107 -2.63 6.23 9.35
N ASP A 108 -3.64 5.36 9.54
CA ASP A 108 -4.54 4.92 8.45
C ASP A 108 -5.25 6.15 7.84
N LYS A 109 -4.61 6.83 6.90
CA LYS A 109 -5.20 7.92 6.10
C LYS A 109 -5.89 7.37 4.85
#